data_AF-A0A1E5RCI8-F1
#
_entry.id   AF-A0A1E5RCI8-F1
#
_cell.length_a   1.000
_cell.length_b   1.000
_cell.length_c   1.000
_cell.angle_alpha   90.00
_cell.angle_beta   90.00
_cell.angle_gamma   90.00
#
_symmetry.space_group_name_H-M   'P 1'
#
loop_
_entity.id
_entity.type
_entity.pdbx_description
1 polymer ?
#
loop_
_entity_poly.entity_id
_entity_poly.type
_entity_poly.pdbx_seq_one_letter_code
_entity_poly.pdbx_strand_id
1 'polypeptide(L)'
;MKVLSAEEIAQHNHAAHMGMIKGAIYGFGVSLAGAAIVKRNFSHLLKKANWQIKTALFISPIAFSSSVVGELDSTAFGRQLHHGDMEQEKLEEIQRWNSLTMEQKCFHTLNENRFSLLFTSWAAVLLGSWKVINRDKILTQSQKLVQARMYAQFATVVLVFGVLGISYYDRIINPQDFEEENQETRLDRILANIEKQNIEAKQMQLDNQKRLEGQAQN
;
A
#
# COMPACT_ATOMS: atom_id res chain seq x y z
N MET A 1 -17.46 -12.19 -10.67
CA MET A 1 -16.20 -11.59 -11.17
C MET A 1 -16.49 -10.97 -12.53
N LYS A 2 -16.22 -9.66 -12.73
CA LYS A 2 -16.22 -9.09 -14.07
C LYS A 2 -15.04 -9.74 -14.80
N VAL A 3 -15.31 -10.47 -15.88
CA VAL A 3 -14.23 -10.99 -16.71
C VAL A 3 -13.61 -9.77 -17.37
N LEU A 4 -12.43 -9.38 -16.88
CA LEU A 4 -11.68 -8.28 -17.47
C LEU A 4 -11.46 -8.61 -18.94
N SER A 5 -11.67 -7.63 -19.82
CA SER A 5 -11.35 -7.83 -21.23
C SER A 5 -9.85 -8.10 -21.36
N ALA A 6 -9.45 -8.92 -22.34
CA ALA A 6 -8.03 -9.21 -22.58
C ALA A 6 -7.22 -7.91 -22.80
N GLU A 7 -7.86 -6.87 -23.33
CA GLU A 7 -7.29 -5.56 -23.54
C GLU A 7 -7.06 -4.79 -22.23
N GLU A 8 -8.04 -4.77 -21.32
CA GLU A 8 -7.89 -4.16 -19.98
C GLU A 8 -6.77 -4.84 -19.17
N ILE A 9 -6.65 -6.17 -19.25
CA ILE A 9 -5.56 -6.92 -18.60
C ILE A 9 -4.21 -6.52 -19.18
N ALA A 10 -4.11 -6.40 -20.51
CA ALA A 10 -2.87 -6.00 -21.16
C ALA A 10 -2.46 -4.57 -20.79
N GLN A 11 -3.42 -3.64 -20.74
CA GLN A 11 -3.17 -2.25 -20.33
C GLN A 11 -2.78 -2.14 -18.85
N HIS A 12 -3.46 -2.89 -17.98
CA HIS A 12 -3.11 -2.97 -16.56
C HIS A 12 -1.69 -3.53 -16.34
N ASN A 13 -1.37 -4.64 -17.01
CA ASN A 13 -0.02 -5.24 -16.94
C ASN A 13 1.04 -4.30 -17.51
N HIS A 14 0.73 -3.56 -18.57
CA HIS A 14 1.64 -2.56 -19.12
C HIS A 14 1.91 -1.42 -18.11
N ALA A 15 0.87 -0.89 -17.47
CA ALA A 15 1.00 0.14 -16.44
C ALA A 15 1.83 -0.37 -15.24
N ALA A 16 1.56 -1.58 -14.76
CA ALA A 16 2.30 -2.19 -13.66
C ALA A 16 3.79 -2.40 -14.00
N HIS A 17 4.09 -2.96 -15.18
CA HIS A 17 5.49 -3.16 -15.62
C HIS A 17 6.23 -1.84 -15.80
N MET A 18 5.56 -0.82 -16.35
CA MET A 18 6.16 0.50 -16.50
C MET A 18 6.47 1.13 -15.13
N GLY A 19 5.57 0.98 -14.16
CA GLY A 19 5.80 1.37 -12.76
C GLY A 19 6.98 0.63 -12.14
N MET A 20 7.09 -0.69 -12.35
CA MET A 20 8.22 -1.49 -11.85
C MET A 20 9.56 -1.04 -12.42
N ILE A 21 9.63 -0.69 -13.70
CA ILE A 21 10.86 -0.20 -14.35
C ILE A 21 11.26 1.16 -13.76
N LYS A 22 10.31 2.10 -13.64
CA LYS A 22 10.56 3.40 -12.99
C LYS A 22 11.04 3.21 -11.55
N GLY A 23 10.38 2.34 -10.79
CA GLY A 23 10.75 1.99 -9.43
C GLY A 23 12.15 1.37 -9.32
N ALA A 24 12.56 0.55 -10.28
CA ALA A 24 13.90 -0.02 -10.33
C ALA A 24 14.97 1.07 -10.56
N ILE A 25 14.69 2.06 -11.41
CA ILE A 25 15.60 3.21 -11.64
C ILE A 25 15.74 4.04 -10.36
N TYR A 26 14.63 4.37 -9.69
CA TYR A 26 14.68 5.07 -8.41
C TYR A 26 15.44 4.27 -7.34
N GLY A 27 15.14 2.98 -7.23
CA GLY A 27 15.80 2.08 -6.29
C GLY A 27 17.30 1.91 -6.56
N PHE A 28 17.73 1.96 -7.83
CA PHE A 28 19.14 1.94 -8.20
C PHE A 28 19.86 3.22 -7.73
N GLY A 29 19.24 4.38 -7.90
CA GLY A 29 19.76 5.65 -7.36
C GLY A 29 19.90 5.63 -5.84
N VAL A 30 18.88 5.14 -5.14
CA VAL A 30 18.89 4.97 -3.67
C VAL A 30 19.98 3.98 -3.24
N SER A 31 20.14 2.88 -3.96
CA SER A 31 21.16 1.85 -3.70
C SER A 31 22.57 2.41 -3.83
N LEU A 32 22.86 3.18 -4.89
CA LEU A 32 24.15 3.85 -5.07
C LEU A 32 24.43 4.88 -3.97
N ALA A 33 23.45 5.71 -3.64
CA ALA A 33 23.58 6.68 -2.56
C ALA A 33 23.84 5.99 -1.21
N GLY A 34 23.08 4.93 -0.91
CA GLY A 34 23.27 4.10 0.28
C GLY A 34 24.67 3.49 0.33
N ALA A 35 25.14 2.89 -0.77
CA ALA A 35 26.48 2.32 -0.87
C ALA A 35 27.58 3.38 -0.64
N ALA A 36 27.42 4.59 -1.17
CA ALA A 36 28.36 5.69 -0.97
C ALA A 36 28.43 6.16 0.50
N ILE A 37 27.27 6.31 1.16
CA ILE A 37 27.18 6.70 2.58
C ILE A 37 27.82 5.64 3.47
N VAL A 38 27.51 4.36 3.23
CA VAL A 38 28.07 3.26 4.03
C VAL A 38 29.58 3.15 3.79
N LYS A 39 30.07 3.33 2.56
CA LYS A 39 31.50 3.36 2.25
C LYS A 39 32.21 4.51 2.98
N ARG A 40 31.60 5.69 3.09
CA ARG A 40 32.18 6.86 3.76
C ARG A 40 32.21 6.73 5.28
N ASN A 41 31.09 6.34 5.90
CA ASN A 41 30.94 6.37 7.37
C ASN A 41 31.28 5.04 8.03
N PHE A 42 31.16 3.91 7.32
CA PHE A 42 31.24 2.56 7.89
C PHE A 42 32.13 1.61 7.08
N SER A 43 33.19 2.14 6.46
CA SER A 43 34.14 1.37 5.63
C SER A 43 34.68 0.09 6.31
N HIS A 44 34.91 0.14 7.62
CA HIS A 44 35.39 -1.02 8.40
C HIS A 44 34.36 -2.17 8.44
N LEU A 45 33.07 -1.85 8.54
CA LEU A 45 31.99 -2.84 8.59
C LEU A 45 31.79 -3.49 7.23
N LEU A 46 31.86 -2.72 6.14
CA LEU A 46 31.79 -3.26 4.77
C LEU A 46 32.94 -4.20 4.43
N LYS A 47 34.15 -3.95 4.96
CA LYS A 47 35.30 -4.84 4.75
C LYS A 47 35.12 -6.19 5.45
N LYS A 48 34.47 -6.20 6.62
CA LYS A 48 34.17 -7.41 7.40
C LYS A 48 32.88 -8.13 6.97
N ALA A 49 32.05 -7.50 6.15
CA ALA A 49 30.78 -8.05 5.72
C ALA A 49 30.96 -9.15 4.66
N ASN A 50 30.20 -10.24 4.80
CA ASN A 50 30.15 -11.33 3.83
C ASN A 50 29.54 -10.85 2.50
N TRP A 51 29.80 -11.59 1.41
CA TRP A 51 29.33 -11.25 0.07
C TRP A 51 27.81 -11.08 0.00
N GLN A 52 27.06 -11.92 0.73
CA GLN A 52 25.60 -11.88 0.79
C GLN A 52 25.07 -10.55 1.34
N ILE A 53 25.75 -9.97 2.32
CA ILE A 53 25.34 -8.68 2.90
C ILE A 53 25.57 -7.55 1.89
N LYS A 54 26.66 -7.64 1.12
CA LYS A 54 26.99 -6.63 0.10
C LYS A 54 26.00 -6.68 -1.06
N THR A 55 25.63 -7.88 -1.53
CA THR A 55 24.64 -8.04 -2.59
C THR A 55 23.23 -7.67 -2.12
N ALA A 56 22.84 -8.06 -0.90
CA ALA A 56 21.56 -7.68 -0.34
C ALA A 56 21.43 -6.15 -0.19
N LEU A 57 22.47 -5.47 0.32
CA LEU A 57 22.48 -4.01 0.42
C LEU A 57 22.27 -3.34 -0.94
N PHE A 58 22.77 -3.93 -2.02
CA PHE A 58 22.65 -3.37 -3.36
C PHE A 58 21.31 -3.69 -4.04
N ILE A 59 20.84 -4.93 -3.91
CA ILE A 59 19.67 -5.45 -4.64
C ILE A 59 18.36 -5.12 -3.92
N SER A 60 18.32 -5.17 -2.57
CA SER A 60 17.09 -5.00 -1.81
C SER A 60 16.40 -3.65 -2.05
N PRO A 61 17.09 -2.49 -2.10
CA PRO A 61 16.44 -1.22 -2.39
C PRO A 61 15.84 -1.16 -3.81
N ILE A 62 16.46 -1.84 -4.77
CA ILE A 62 16.00 -1.91 -6.17
C ILE A 62 14.71 -2.72 -6.24
N ALA A 63 14.71 -3.93 -5.68
CA ALA A 63 13.55 -4.81 -5.67
C ALA A 63 12.36 -4.18 -4.92
N PHE A 64 12.62 -3.58 -3.75
CA PHE A 64 11.60 -2.93 -2.96
C PHE A 64 10.96 -1.73 -3.70
N SER A 65 11.78 -0.83 -4.23
CA SER A 65 11.29 0.36 -4.94
C SER A 65 10.54 -0.02 -6.22
N SER A 66 11.00 -1.05 -6.93
CA SER A 66 10.32 -1.60 -8.11
C SER A 66 8.92 -2.12 -7.77
N SER A 67 8.79 -2.91 -6.70
CA SER A 67 7.50 -3.44 -6.26
C SER A 67 6.55 -2.32 -5.81
N VAL A 68 7.01 -1.38 -4.98
CA VAL A 68 6.14 -0.30 -4.47
C VAL A 68 5.65 0.61 -5.59
N VAL A 69 6.53 1.05 -6.50
CA VAL A 69 6.11 1.93 -7.61
C VAL A 69 5.24 1.18 -8.62
N GLY A 70 5.48 -0.11 -8.84
CA GLY A 70 4.61 -0.97 -9.64
C GLY A 70 3.17 -1.01 -9.09
N GLU A 71 3.03 -1.21 -7.78
CA GLU A 71 1.72 -1.18 -7.10
C GLU A 71 1.07 0.21 -7.15
N LEU A 72 1.84 1.29 -6.99
CA LEU A 72 1.31 2.65 -7.05
C LEU A 72 0.80 3.00 -8.46
N ASP A 73 1.54 2.67 -9.52
CA ASP A 73 1.10 2.90 -10.91
C ASP A 73 -0.10 1.98 -11.25
N SER A 74 -0.09 0.72 -10.78
CA SER A 74 -1.19 -0.23 -10.94
C SER A 74 -2.50 0.27 -10.30
N THR A 75 -2.43 0.72 -9.05
CA THR A 75 -3.59 1.28 -8.33
C THR A 75 -4.01 2.63 -8.89
N ALA A 76 -3.09 3.45 -9.40
CA ALA A 76 -3.41 4.69 -10.10
C ALA A 76 -4.19 4.41 -11.40
N PHE A 77 -3.81 3.40 -12.18
CA PHE A 77 -4.54 2.99 -13.38
C PHE A 77 -5.95 2.52 -13.05
N GLY A 78 -6.10 1.68 -12.00
CA GLY A 78 -7.42 1.25 -11.53
C GLY A 78 -8.31 2.42 -11.12
N ARG A 79 -7.75 3.39 -10.39
CA ARG A 79 -8.48 4.63 -10.04
C ARG A 79 -8.89 5.45 -11.27
N GLN A 80 -8.06 5.47 -12.31
CA GLN A 80 -8.36 6.21 -13.54
C GLN A 80 -9.52 5.61 -14.33
N LEU A 81 -9.65 4.28 -14.35
CA LEU A 81 -10.75 3.59 -15.00
C LEU A 81 -12.09 3.77 -14.28
N HIS A 82 -12.08 3.94 -12.96
CA HIS A 82 -13.28 3.92 -12.11
C HIS A 82 -13.64 5.29 -11.51
N HIS A 83 -13.25 6.39 -12.15
CA HIS A 83 -13.44 7.75 -11.61
C HIS A 83 -14.90 8.12 -11.28
N GLY A 84 -15.89 7.60 -12.02
CA GLY A 84 -17.30 7.96 -11.83
C GLY A 84 -17.94 7.43 -10.54
N ASP A 85 -17.57 6.21 -10.11
CA ASP A 85 -18.11 5.59 -8.89
C ASP A 85 -17.43 6.17 -7.63
N MET A 86 -16.17 6.59 -7.76
CA MET A 86 -15.35 7.13 -6.66
C MET A 86 -15.83 8.49 -6.14
N GLU A 87 -16.55 9.28 -6.92
CA GLU A 87 -16.99 10.61 -6.50
C GLU A 87 -18.16 10.54 -5.51
N GLN A 88 -19.07 9.58 -5.69
CA GLN A 88 -20.15 9.31 -4.73
C GLN A 88 -19.60 8.73 -3.42
N GLU A 89 -18.69 7.76 -3.50
CA GLU A 89 -18.06 7.14 -2.33
C GLU A 89 -17.29 8.18 -1.49
N LYS A 90 -16.54 9.08 -2.14
CA LYS A 90 -15.85 10.19 -1.46
C LYS A 90 -16.81 11.16 -0.80
N LEU A 91 -17.97 11.45 -1.41
CA LEU A 91 -18.97 12.35 -0.82
C LEU A 91 -19.59 11.72 0.44
N GLU A 92 -19.87 10.42 0.41
CA GLU A 92 -20.35 9.66 1.57
C GLU A 92 -19.29 9.62 2.69
N GLU A 93 -18.03 9.41 2.33
CA GLU A 93 -16.89 9.40 3.26
C GLU A 93 -16.66 10.77 3.92
N ILE A 94 -16.80 11.88 3.17
CA ILE A 94 -16.73 13.25 3.71
C ILE A 94 -17.89 13.54 4.65
N GLN A 95 -19.12 13.15 4.29
CA GLN A 95 -20.30 13.33 5.15
C GLN A 95 -20.12 12.57 6.46
N ARG A 96 -19.61 11.34 6.37
CA ARG A 96 -19.30 10.51 7.51
C ARG A 96 -18.19 11.10 8.37
N TRP A 97 -17.09 11.56 7.78
CA TRP A 97 -16.02 12.25 8.49
C TRP A 97 -16.55 13.47 9.27
N ASN A 98 -17.45 14.25 8.69
CA ASN A 98 -18.04 15.40 9.35
C ASN A 98 -18.94 15.04 10.55
N SER A 99 -19.54 13.84 10.54
CA SER A 99 -20.36 13.33 11.64
C SER A 99 -19.55 12.84 12.85
N LEU A 100 -18.25 12.58 12.68
CA LEU A 100 -17.39 12.05 13.74
C LEU A 100 -16.96 13.12 14.75
N THR A 101 -16.89 12.72 16.02
CA THR A 101 -16.33 13.52 17.12
C THR A 101 -14.82 13.68 16.96
N MET A 102 -14.20 14.73 17.51
CA MET A 102 -12.74 14.96 17.40
C MET A 102 -11.88 13.79 17.87
N GLU A 103 -12.28 13.09 18.93
CA GLU A 103 -11.59 11.87 19.40
C GLU A 103 -11.69 10.75 18.36
N GLN A 104 -12.89 10.53 17.81
CA GLN A 104 -13.14 9.52 16.78
C GLN A 104 -12.38 9.84 15.50
N LYS A 105 -12.29 11.11 15.10
CA LYS A 105 -11.48 11.56 13.96
C LYS A 105 -10.01 11.21 14.14
N CYS A 106 -9.45 11.47 15.32
CA CYS A 106 -8.07 11.11 15.63
C CYS A 106 -7.85 9.59 15.51
N PHE A 107 -8.70 8.78 16.16
CA PHE A 107 -8.60 7.32 16.08
C PHE A 107 -8.79 6.79 14.65
N HIS A 108 -9.73 7.36 13.88
CA HIS A 108 -9.98 7.00 12.49
C HIS A 108 -8.74 7.26 11.62
N THR A 109 -8.14 8.45 11.71
CA THR A 109 -6.90 8.76 10.98
C THR A 109 -5.74 7.86 11.37
N LEU A 110 -5.62 7.52 12.66
CA LEU A 110 -4.59 6.58 13.13
C LEU A 110 -4.82 5.17 12.55
N ASN A 111 -6.07 4.71 12.49
CA ASN A 111 -6.40 3.39 11.96
C ASN A 111 -6.24 3.31 10.42
N GLU A 112 -6.62 4.35 9.70
CA GLU A 112 -6.41 4.46 8.25
C GLU A 112 -4.91 4.35 7.90
N ASN A 113 -4.06 4.95 8.73
CA ASN A 113 -2.62 4.96 8.56
C ASN A 113 -1.89 3.89 9.38
N ARG A 114 -2.58 2.84 9.84
CA ARG A 114 -2.03 1.81 10.74
C ARG A 114 -0.69 1.21 10.30
N PHE A 115 -0.51 0.97 9.00
CA PHE A 115 0.73 0.40 8.46
C PHE A 115 1.87 1.42 8.42
N SER A 116 1.55 2.68 8.11
CA SER A 116 2.53 3.79 8.15
C SER A 116 2.97 4.07 9.60
N LEU A 117 2.04 4.05 10.55
CA LEU A 117 2.33 4.15 11.98
C LEU A 117 3.19 2.98 12.48
N LEU A 118 2.88 1.75 12.06
CA LEU A 118 3.68 0.59 12.40
C LEU A 118 5.13 0.75 11.90
N PHE A 119 5.30 1.16 10.65
CA PHE A 119 6.62 1.33 10.06
C PHE A 119 7.41 2.47 10.71
N THR A 120 6.77 3.62 10.92
CA THR A 120 7.39 4.78 11.55
C THR A 120 7.74 4.51 13.01
N SER A 121 6.86 3.86 13.76
CA SER A 121 7.12 3.49 15.16
C SER A 121 8.21 2.41 15.25
N TRP A 122 8.26 1.44 14.34
CA TRP A 122 9.36 0.49 14.25
C TRP A 122 10.70 1.19 13.98
N ALA A 123 10.72 2.10 13.01
CA ALA A 123 11.91 2.88 12.70
C ALA A 123 12.33 3.78 13.87
N ALA A 124 11.37 4.40 14.56
CA ALA A 124 11.62 5.22 15.74
C ALA A 124 12.24 4.39 16.88
N VAL A 125 11.73 3.18 17.13
CA VAL A 125 12.29 2.27 18.14
C VAL A 125 13.71 1.84 17.76
N LEU A 126 13.97 1.52 16.49
CA LEU A 126 15.32 1.19 16.02
C LEU A 126 16.30 2.36 16.19
N LEU A 127 15.92 3.55 15.75
CA LEU A 127 16.77 4.74 15.85
C LEU A 127 17.00 5.17 17.31
N GLY A 128 15.94 5.13 18.12
CA GLY A 128 16.01 5.39 19.56
C GLY A 128 16.92 4.40 20.27
N SER A 129 16.74 3.10 20.00
CA SER A 129 17.58 2.03 20.54
C SER A 129 19.04 2.18 20.13
N TRP A 130 19.31 2.49 18.86
CA TRP A 130 20.68 2.75 18.38
C TRP A 130 21.35 3.91 19.11
N LYS A 131 20.62 5.01 19.33
CA LYS A 131 21.12 6.17 20.08
C LYS A 131 21.43 5.82 21.54
N VAL A 132 20.58 5.02 22.18
CA VAL A 132 20.79 4.57 23.56
C VAL A 132 21.99 3.61 23.66
N ILE A 133 22.06 2.59 22.79
CA ILE A 133 23.12 1.58 22.78
C ILE A 133 24.50 2.19 22.46
N ASN A 134 24.56 3.24 21.64
CA ASN A 134 25.80 3.95 21.35
C ASN A 134 26.29 4.86 22.49
N ARG A 135 25.44 5.15 23.48
CA ARG A 135 25.85 5.96 24.65
C ARG A 135 26.78 5.16 25.57
N ASP A 136 26.57 3.87 25.71
CA ASP A 136 27.36 3.01 26.60
C ASP A 136 28.65 2.53 25.90
N LYS A 137 29.80 3.08 26.31
CA LYS A 137 31.13 2.73 25.75
C LYS A 137 31.75 1.45 26.32
N ILE A 138 31.12 0.85 27.33
CA ILE A 138 31.71 -0.24 28.12
C ILE A 138 31.52 -1.62 27.43
N LEU A 139 30.44 -1.79 26.66
CA LEU A 139 30.12 -3.06 26.01
C LEU A 139 30.87 -3.26 24.69
N THR A 140 31.32 -4.50 24.45
CA THR A 140 31.91 -4.89 23.17
C THR A 140 30.87 -4.88 22.04
N GLN A 141 31.30 -4.64 20.80
CA GLN A 141 30.41 -4.57 19.63
C GLN A 141 29.59 -5.85 19.42
N SER A 142 30.18 -7.01 19.71
CA SER A 142 29.50 -8.31 19.60
C SER A 142 28.37 -8.45 20.63
N GLN A 143 28.57 -7.99 21.87
CA GLN A 143 27.54 -8.03 22.91
C GLN A 143 26.37 -7.11 22.59
N LYS A 144 26.65 -5.91 22.08
CA LYS A 144 25.63 -4.96 21.62
C LYS A 144 24.74 -5.56 20.53
N LEU A 145 25.30 -6.33 19.61
CA LEU A 145 24.55 -6.96 18.52
C LEU A 145 23.57 -8.03 19.03
N VAL A 146 24.01 -8.86 19.98
CA VAL A 146 23.14 -9.90 20.58
C VAL A 146 21.99 -9.24 21.34
N GLN A 147 22.29 -8.22 22.12
CA GLN A 147 21.28 -7.48 22.88
C GLN A 147 20.30 -6.74 21.95
N ALA A 148 20.80 -6.13 20.87
CA ALA A 148 19.97 -5.47 19.87
C ALA A 148 18.97 -6.44 19.23
N ARG A 149 19.36 -7.70 18.94
CA ARG A 149 18.44 -8.70 18.40
C ARG A 149 17.30 -9.05 19.36
N MET A 150 17.60 -9.20 20.64
CA MET A 150 16.59 -9.49 21.67
C MET A 150 15.59 -8.33 21.81
N TYR A 151 16.08 -7.08 21.85
CA TYR A 151 15.20 -5.90 21.88
C TYR A 151 14.40 -5.73 20.60
N ALA A 152 14.98 -5.99 19.43
CA ALA A 152 14.27 -5.89 18.15
C ALA A 152 13.10 -6.89 18.07
N GLN A 153 13.31 -8.13 18.52
CA GLN A 153 12.26 -9.14 18.59
C GLN A 153 11.13 -8.70 19.52
N PHE A 154 11.46 -8.25 20.73
CA PHE A 154 10.46 -7.78 21.69
C PHE A 154 9.70 -6.56 21.19
N ALA A 155 10.41 -5.56 20.64
CA ALA A 155 9.81 -4.35 20.08
C ALA A 155 8.82 -4.65 18.95
N THR A 156 9.16 -5.59 18.08
CA THR A 156 8.30 -6.00 16.97
C THR A 156 7.01 -6.63 17.47
N VAL A 157 7.11 -7.52 18.46
CA VAL A 157 5.94 -8.16 19.08
C VAL A 157 5.01 -7.11 19.70
N VAL A 158 5.55 -6.19 20.50
CA VAL A 158 4.78 -5.10 21.12
C VAL A 158 4.09 -4.23 20.06
N LEU A 159 4.78 -3.90 18.98
CA LEU A 159 4.21 -3.11 17.88
C LEU A 159 3.06 -3.82 17.18
N VAL A 160 3.22 -5.09 16.85
CA VAL A 160 2.17 -5.89 16.21
C VAL A 160 0.95 -5.98 17.11
N PHE A 161 1.14 -6.28 18.40
CA PHE A 161 0.03 -6.31 19.35
C PHE A 161 -0.63 -4.93 19.53
N GLY A 162 0.13 -3.84 19.49
CA GLY A 162 -0.41 -2.49 19.53
C GLY A 162 -1.34 -2.20 18.34
N VAL A 163 -0.91 -2.56 17.12
CA VAL A 163 -1.73 -2.37 15.91
C VAL A 163 -2.95 -3.28 15.90
N LEU A 164 -2.79 -4.54 16.31
CA LEU A 164 -3.92 -5.45 16.47
C LEU A 164 -4.92 -4.93 17.50
N GLY A 165 -4.44 -4.36 18.60
CA GLY A 165 -5.28 -3.74 19.61
C GLY A 165 -6.08 -2.55 19.06
N ILE A 166 -5.43 -1.67 18.29
CA ILE A 166 -6.11 -0.54 17.61
C ILE A 166 -7.17 -1.06 16.64
N SER A 167 -6.83 -2.05 15.81
CA SER A 167 -7.78 -2.65 14.85
C SER A 167 -8.95 -3.34 15.54
N TYR A 168 -8.70 -4.04 16.65
CA TYR A 168 -9.75 -4.70 17.42
C TYR A 168 -10.66 -3.69 18.12
N TYR A 169 -10.09 -2.62 18.66
CA TYR A 169 -10.84 -1.53 19.29
C TYR A 169 -11.73 -0.80 18.27
N ASP A 170 -11.19 -0.51 17.09
CA ASP A 170 -11.96 0.09 15.99
C ASP A 170 -13.13 -0.81 15.58
N ARG A 171 -12.94 -2.13 15.57
CA ARG A 171 -14.02 -3.10 15.32
C ARG A 171 -15.17 -3.03 16.33
N ILE A 172 -14.88 -2.71 17.58
CA ILE A 172 -15.91 -2.59 18.62
C ILE A 172 -16.68 -1.27 18.48
N ILE A 173 -16.00 -0.19 18.09
CA ILE A 173 -16.60 1.14 17.97
C ILE A 173 -17.39 1.30 16.67
N ASN A 174 -16.85 0.79 15.56
CA ASN A 174 -17.39 0.95 14.21
C ASN A 174 -17.73 -0.43 13.60
N PRO A 175 -18.66 -1.21 14.19
CA PRO A 175 -18.96 -2.56 13.69
C PRO A 175 -19.56 -2.56 12.26
N GLN A 176 -20.21 -1.47 11.84
CA GLN A 176 -20.86 -1.35 10.52
C GLN A 176 -19.86 -1.34 9.35
N ASP A 177 -18.62 -0.89 9.56
CA ASP A 177 -17.60 -0.86 8.49
C ASP A 177 -17.17 -2.24 8.03
N PHE A 178 -17.20 -3.20 8.95
CA PHE A 178 -16.82 -4.58 8.68
C PHE A 178 -17.97 -5.38 8.08
N GLU A 179 -19.22 -4.98 8.33
CA GLU A 179 -20.39 -5.56 7.68
C GLU A 179 -20.51 -5.10 6.21
N GLU A 180 -20.16 -3.85 5.89
CA GLU A 180 -20.09 -3.38 4.51
C GLU A 180 -18.91 -3.96 3.71
N GLU A 181 -17.80 -4.28 4.38
CA GLU A 181 -16.67 -5.05 3.84
C GLU A 181 -16.94 -6.57 3.82
N ASN A 182 -18.16 -7.03 4.12
CA ASN A 182 -18.50 -8.43 3.89
C ASN A 182 -18.46 -8.66 2.37
N GLN A 183 -17.64 -9.62 1.92
CA GLN A 183 -17.38 -9.81 0.49
C GLN A 183 -18.67 -9.95 -0.32
N GLU A 184 -19.71 -10.55 0.27
CA GLU A 184 -21.06 -10.70 -0.31
C GLU A 184 -21.69 -9.36 -0.68
N THR A 185 -21.70 -8.35 0.21
CA THR A 185 -22.30 -7.04 -0.09
C THR A 185 -21.53 -6.29 -1.17
N ARG A 186 -20.20 -6.45 -1.21
CA ARG A 186 -19.37 -5.91 -2.29
C ARG A 186 -19.64 -6.63 -3.62
N LEU A 187 -19.81 -7.95 -3.60
CA LEU A 187 -20.18 -8.75 -4.77
C LEU A 187 -21.54 -8.32 -5.31
N ASP A 188 -22.52 -8.11 -4.43
CA ASP A 188 -23.87 -7.68 -4.79
C ASP A 188 -23.87 -6.27 -5.41
N ARG A 189 -23.12 -5.32 -4.83
CA ARG A 189 -22.91 -3.98 -5.41
C ARG A 189 -22.28 -4.07 -6.81
N ILE A 190 -21.24 -4.89 -6.96
CA ILE A 190 -20.57 -5.10 -8.26
C ILE A 190 -21.52 -5.74 -9.28
N LEU A 191 -22.32 -6.74 -8.87
CA LEU A 191 -23.29 -7.40 -9.74
C LEU A 191 -24.38 -6.43 -10.18
N ALA A 192 -24.92 -5.61 -9.27
CA ALA A 192 -25.91 -4.59 -9.58
C ALA A 192 -25.38 -3.55 -10.57
N ASN A 193 -24.12 -3.11 -10.42
CA ASN A 193 -23.49 -2.18 -11.36
C ASN A 193 -23.26 -2.82 -12.74
N ILE A 194 -22.83 -4.08 -12.79
CA ILE A 194 -22.68 -4.83 -14.05
C ILE A 194 -24.04 -4.99 -14.76
N GLU A 195 -25.11 -5.28 -14.02
CA GLU A 195 -26.44 -5.42 -14.57
C GLU A 195 -26.95 -4.09 -15.17
N LYS A 196 -26.77 -2.98 -14.46
CA LYS A 196 -27.05 -1.63 -14.99
C LYS A 196 -26.30 -1.33 -16.28
N GLN A 197 -24.98 -1.59 -16.32
CA GLN A 197 -24.18 -1.39 -17.53
C GLN A 197 -24.66 -2.24 -18.71
N ASN A 198 -25.06 -3.48 -18.47
CA ASN A 198 -25.61 -4.36 -19.51
C ASN A 198 -26.97 -3.87 -20.03
N ILE A 199 -27.82 -3.32 -19.15
CA ILE A 199 -29.12 -2.74 -19.55
C ILE A 199 -28.90 -1.49 -20.41
N GLU A 200 -27.99 -0.60 -20.01
CA GLU A 200 -27.63 0.59 -20.80
C GLU A 200 -27.06 0.23 -22.16
N ALA A 201 -26.16 -0.76 -22.22
CA ALA A 201 -25.60 -1.26 -23.47
C ALA A 201 -26.67 -1.85 -24.40
N LYS A 202 -27.62 -2.62 -23.86
CA LYS A 202 -28.76 -3.15 -24.62
C LYS A 202 -29.67 -2.03 -25.15
N GLN A 203 -29.94 -1.01 -24.33
CA GLN A 203 -30.74 0.15 -24.76
C GLN A 203 -30.05 0.91 -25.90
N MET A 204 -28.74 1.14 -25.80
CA MET A 204 -27.95 1.77 -26.87
C MET A 204 -27.96 0.95 -28.16
N GLN A 205 -27.86 -0.38 -28.09
CA GLN A 205 -27.95 -1.24 -29.28
C GLN A 205 -29.33 -1.19 -29.94
N LEU A 206 -30.39 -1.20 -29.14
CA LEU A 206 -31.77 -1.05 -29.61
C LEU A 206 -32.01 0.30 -30.28
N ASP A 207 -31.48 1.37 -29.70
CA ASP A 207 -31.58 2.71 -30.29
C ASP A 207 -30.79 2.79 -31.60
N ASN A 208 -29.59 2.21 -31.66
CA ASN A 208 -28.79 2.18 -32.88
C ASN A 208 -29.46 1.34 -34.00
N GLN A 209 -30.12 0.23 -33.67
CA GLN A 209 -30.91 -0.55 -34.64
C GLN A 209 -32.08 0.28 -35.19
N LYS A 210 -32.84 0.98 -34.32
CA LYS A 210 -33.92 1.87 -34.76
C LYS A 210 -33.43 2.99 -35.67
N ARG A 211 -32.23 3.54 -35.40
CA ARG A 211 -31.60 4.55 -36.27
C ARG A 211 -31.23 3.98 -37.64
N LEU A 212 -30.72 2.75 -37.71
CA LEU A 212 -30.39 2.08 -38.97
C LEU A 212 -31.64 1.72 -39.79
N GLU A 213 -32.68 1.22 -39.14
CA GLU A 213 -33.97 0.91 -39.79
C GLU A 213 -34.66 2.17 -40.33
N GLY A 214 -34.60 3.28 -39.58
CA GLY A 214 -35.10 4.59 -40.03
C GLY A 214 -34.30 5.20 -41.17
N GLN A 215 -33.02 4.84 -41.33
CA GLN A 215 -32.20 5.23 -42.48
C GLN A 215 -32.43 4.34 -43.72
N ALA A 216 -32.88 3.10 -43.54
CA ALA A 216 -33.17 2.18 -44.64
C ALA A 216 -34.57 2.37 -45.26
N GLN A 217 -35.46 3.12 -44.60
CA GLN A 217 -36.81 3.43 -45.07
C GLN A 217 -36.95 4.76 -45.83
N ASN A 218 -35.90 5.59 -45.89
CA ASN A 218 -35.79 6.79 -46.73
C ASN A 218 -34.92 6.52 -47.95
#